data_AF-A0AA35T5Y9-F1
#
_entry.id   AF-A0AA35T5Y9-F1
#
_cell.length_a   1.000
_cell.length_b   1.000
_cell.length_c   1.000
_cell.angle_alpha   90.00
_cell.angle_beta   90.00
_cell.angle_gamma   90.00
#
_symmetry.space_group_name_H-M   'P 1'
#
loop_
_entity.id
_entity.type
_entity.pdbx_description
1 polymer ?
#
loop_
_entity_poly.entity_id
_entity_poly.type
_entity_poly.pdbx_seq_one_letter_code
_entity_poly.pdbx_strand_id
1 'polypeptide(L)'
;MRRIFGSKVVRGDQVRQKAHRKVHLRPTVLATPKDTWPKIEKLGLTMQQDGVRDWCQYFHFEHSPAYQKIQLRFWEAVDTFDPNSIAAILHAHPYHVDSLLQMSEVSRLGEDIQMASELIERALCSFESSFHTLFNYTQANCRLDYSRAENRSFFLTLFRHLSYISRRGCHRTALEFCKLLLALNPEKDPLCALLIIDYCAVRGGEYRFLIDLFHAWEPHRNLSQLPNFAFSVPLAMFHSQNREEKEGEGGGETEANKRLQDALLMFPCLLPILLDKCGVTLDPAVTSHSLFTQPIEREPNGLKLLMKLYVERSHSLWKEPRQRPSKYRLQGQSSQALQ
;
A
#
# COMPACT_ATOMS: atom_id res chain seq x y z
N MET A 1 -62.31 10.52 3.21
CA MET A 1 -62.49 11.33 1.98
C MET A 1 -61.23 11.16 1.13
N ARG A 2 -61.37 10.56 -0.07
CA ARG A 2 -60.30 10.32 -1.08
C ARG A 2 -60.19 11.51 -2.03
N ARG A 3 -58.98 11.79 -2.53
CA ARG A 3 -58.62 12.25 -3.89
C ARG A 3 -57.18 11.73 -4.11
N ILE A 4 -56.76 10.83 -5.02
CA ILE A 4 -57.08 10.46 -6.40
C ILE A 4 -57.17 11.66 -7.33
N PHE A 5 -56.11 11.92 -8.11
CA PHE A 5 -56.09 11.70 -9.57
C PHE A 5 -54.67 11.93 -10.11
N GLY A 6 -54.17 10.98 -10.90
CA GLY A 6 -52.93 11.11 -11.65
C GLY A 6 -53.18 11.61 -13.08
N SER A 7 -52.12 12.01 -13.75
CA SER A 7 -52.08 12.23 -15.20
C SER A 7 -51.05 11.28 -15.83
N LYS A 8 -51.54 10.20 -16.44
CA LYS A 8 -50.82 9.45 -17.48
C LYS A 8 -51.29 9.96 -18.84
N VAL A 9 -50.36 10.35 -19.71
CA VAL A 9 -50.45 10.14 -21.17
C VAL A 9 -49.00 9.95 -21.65
N VAL A 10 -48.53 8.70 -21.77
CA VAL A 10 -48.46 7.88 -23.00
C VAL A 10 -47.53 8.46 -24.07
N ARG A 11 -46.30 7.94 -24.11
CA ARG A 11 -45.45 7.65 -25.29
C ARG A 11 -44.34 6.70 -24.79
N GLY A 12 -44.01 5.56 -25.35
CA GLY A 12 -44.63 4.70 -26.35
C GLY A 12 -44.05 3.30 -26.12
N ASP A 13 -44.75 2.29 -26.62
CA ASP A 13 -44.30 0.90 -26.67
C ASP A 13 -42.91 0.78 -27.30
N GLN A 14 -41.91 0.33 -26.53
CA GLN A 14 -40.72 -0.42 -27.01
C GLN A 14 -39.67 -0.69 -25.90
N VAL A 15 -40.04 -1.26 -24.74
CA VAL A 15 -39.03 -1.94 -23.89
C VAL A 15 -39.64 -3.17 -23.21
N ARG A 16 -40.03 -4.15 -24.03
CA ARG A 16 -40.14 -5.55 -23.58
C ARG A 16 -39.02 -6.35 -24.24
N GLN A 17 -37.77 -6.07 -23.85
CA GLN A 17 -36.67 -6.98 -24.14
C GLN A 17 -35.70 -7.07 -22.97
N LYS A 18 -35.60 -8.32 -22.46
CA LYS A 18 -34.52 -8.89 -21.65
C LYS A 18 -34.37 -8.33 -20.24
N ALA A 19 -35.22 -8.84 -19.35
CA ALA A 19 -34.80 -9.09 -17.97
C ALA A 19 -33.61 -10.05 -18.00
N HIS A 20 -32.39 -9.51 -18.14
CA HIS A 20 -31.18 -10.25 -17.87
C HIS A 20 -31.29 -10.75 -16.43
N ARG A 21 -31.30 -12.08 -16.25
CA ARG A 21 -31.00 -12.71 -14.96
C ARG A 21 -29.72 -12.06 -14.45
N LYS A 22 -29.84 -11.11 -13.52
CA LYS A 22 -28.69 -10.59 -12.76
C LYS A 22 -28.20 -11.76 -11.94
N VAL A 23 -27.19 -12.47 -12.46
CA VAL A 23 -26.38 -13.38 -11.66
C VAL A 23 -25.87 -12.52 -10.51
N HIS A 24 -26.28 -12.86 -9.28
CA HIS A 24 -25.83 -12.16 -8.09
C HIS A 24 -24.36 -12.52 -7.90
N LEU A 25 -23.48 -11.74 -8.51
CA LEU A 25 -22.07 -11.73 -8.13
C LEU A 25 -22.01 -11.32 -6.66
N ARG A 26 -21.21 -12.02 -5.86
CA ARG A 26 -20.93 -11.56 -4.50
C ARG A 26 -20.40 -10.12 -4.60
N PRO A 27 -20.85 -9.19 -3.74
CA PRO A 27 -20.28 -7.86 -3.71
C PRO A 27 -18.78 -8.00 -3.44
N THR A 28 -17.96 -7.51 -4.38
CA THR A 28 -16.52 -7.43 -4.22
C THR A 28 -16.18 -6.10 -3.54
N VAL A 29 -15.30 -6.15 -2.55
CA VAL A 29 -14.88 -5.01 -1.74
C VAL A 29 -13.43 -4.64 -2.06
N LEU A 30 -12.60 -5.62 -2.44
CA LEU A 30 -11.17 -5.38 -2.72
C LEU A 30 -10.96 -4.69 -4.08
N ALA A 31 -11.82 -4.98 -5.06
CA ALA A 31 -11.83 -4.31 -6.35
C ALA A 31 -13.25 -4.26 -6.92
N THR A 32 -13.54 -3.19 -7.68
CA THR A 32 -14.85 -3.01 -8.32
C THR A 32 -14.80 -3.56 -9.75
N PRO A 33 -15.54 -4.64 -10.07
CA PRO A 33 -15.58 -5.17 -11.43
C PRO A 33 -16.20 -4.14 -12.37
N LYS A 34 -15.58 -3.97 -13.53
CA LYS A 34 -16.07 -3.07 -14.57
C LYS A 34 -16.97 -3.83 -15.55
N ASP A 35 -17.97 -3.14 -16.10
CA ASP A 35 -18.89 -3.73 -17.09
C ASP A 35 -18.18 -4.16 -18.38
N THR A 36 -17.01 -3.58 -18.67
CA THR A 36 -16.17 -3.91 -19.82
C THR A 36 -15.42 -5.23 -19.67
N TRP A 37 -15.37 -5.82 -18.47
CA TRP A 37 -14.61 -7.02 -18.23
C TRP A 37 -15.33 -8.28 -18.73
N PRO A 38 -14.56 -9.30 -19.19
CA PRO A 38 -15.14 -10.60 -19.53
C PRO A 38 -15.91 -11.18 -18.35
N LYS A 39 -16.97 -11.96 -18.61
CA LYS A 39 -17.74 -12.57 -17.51
C LYS A 39 -16.87 -13.55 -16.73
N ILE A 40 -17.00 -13.54 -15.40
CA ILE A 40 -16.35 -14.50 -14.52
C ILE A 40 -17.07 -15.85 -14.70
N GLU A 41 -16.46 -16.76 -15.45
CA GLU A 41 -16.94 -18.11 -15.65
C GLU A 41 -15.81 -19.10 -15.37
N LYS A 42 -16.05 -20.05 -14.45
CA LYS A 42 -15.12 -21.15 -14.11
C LYS A 42 -13.66 -20.71 -13.98
N LEU A 43 -13.36 -19.91 -12.95
CA LEU A 43 -12.02 -19.39 -12.67
C LEU A 43 -10.94 -20.47 -12.55
N GLY A 44 -11.31 -21.68 -12.13
CA GLY A 44 -10.35 -22.77 -11.91
C GLY A 44 -9.39 -22.52 -10.73
N LEU A 45 -9.67 -21.51 -9.91
CA LEU A 45 -8.99 -21.12 -8.69
C LEU A 45 -9.98 -21.22 -7.52
N THR A 46 -9.58 -21.90 -6.45
CA THR A 46 -10.40 -22.05 -5.23
C THR A 46 -9.55 -21.87 -3.99
N MET A 47 -10.13 -21.42 -2.89
CA MET A 47 -9.45 -21.37 -1.59
C MET A 47 -9.94 -22.52 -0.69
N GLN A 48 -8.99 -23.24 -0.10
CA GLN A 48 -9.22 -24.30 0.88
C GLN A 48 -8.74 -23.89 2.26
N GLN A 49 -9.31 -24.49 3.31
CA GLN A 49 -8.88 -24.31 4.69
C GLN A 49 -7.94 -25.46 5.09
N ASP A 50 -6.72 -25.14 5.54
CA ASP A 50 -5.76 -26.12 6.05
C ASP A 50 -6.04 -26.51 7.51
N GLY A 51 -6.67 -25.62 8.29
CA GLY A 51 -7.04 -25.87 9.68
C GLY A 51 -7.02 -24.61 10.55
N VAL A 52 -7.11 -24.80 11.87
CA VAL A 52 -7.06 -23.72 12.88
C VAL A 52 -5.91 -23.99 13.84
N ARG A 53 -5.05 -22.99 14.08
CA ARG A 53 -3.96 -23.02 15.07
C ARG A 53 -3.89 -21.68 15.79
N ASP A 54 -3.75 -21.70 17.10
CA ASP A 54 -3.61 -20.49 17.94
C ASP A 54 -4.69 -19.43 17.65
N TRP A 55 -5.95 -19.86 17.58
CA TRP A 55 -7.11 -19.00 17.27
C TRP A 55 -7.08 -18.36 15.86
N CYS A 56 -6.13 -18.75 15.02
CA CYS A 56 -5.97 -18.31 13.65
C CYS A 56 -6.36 -19.42 12.66
N GLN A 57 -7.02 -19.03 11.58
CA GLN A 57 -7.43 -19.92 10.50
C GLN A 57 -6.42 -19.87 9.36
N TYR A 58 -5.96 -21.03 8.90
CA TYR A 58 -4.98 -21.16 7.84
C TYR A 58 -5.65 -21.58 6.53
N PHE A 59 -5.28 -20.92 5.45
CA PHE A 59 -5.85 -21.16 4.14
C PHE A 59 -4.75 -21.32 3.08
N HIS A 60 -5.14 -21.84 1.92
CA HIS A 60 -4.35 -21.76 0.71
C HIS A 60 -5.25 -21.71 -0.52
N PHE A 61 -4.70 -21.16 -1.60
CA PHE A 61 -5.28 -21.28 -2.92
C PHE A 61 -4.86 -22.59 -3.59
N GLU A 62 -5.78 -23.16 -4.35
CA GLU A 62 -5.61 -24.39 -5.10
C GLU A 62 -6.05 -24.16 -6.55
N HIS A 63 -5.20 -24.57 -7.48
CA HIS A 63 -5.51 -24.56 -8.91
C HIS A 63 -6.17 -25.87 -9.32
N SER A 64 -7.31 -25.77 -9.99
CA SER A 64 -7.95 -26.91 -10.65
C SER A 64 -7.03 -27.51 -11.73
N PRO A 65 -7.21 -28.80 -12.10
CA PRO A 65 -6.40 -29.43 -13.16
C PRO A 65 -6.45 -28.70 -14.51
N ALA A 66 -7.57 -28.06 -14.83
CA ALA A 66 -7.69 -27.23 -16.03
C ALA A 66 -6.85 -25.95 -15.93
N TYR A 67 -6.82 -25.30 -14.77
CA TYR A 67 -6.00 -24.12 -14.52
C TYR A 67 -4.51 -24.46 -14.54
N GLN A 68 -4.12 -25.60 -13.95
CA GLN A 68 -2.72 -26.07 -13.98
C GLN A 68 -2.21 -26.28 -15.42
N LYS A 69 -3.05 -26.76 -16.35
CA LYS A 69 -2.68 -26.86 -17.77
C LYS A 69 -2.42 -25.49 -18.41
N ILE A 70 -3.17 -24.47 -18.02
CA ILE A 70 -2.97 -23.09 -18.48
C ILE A 70 -1.69 -22.53 -17.87
N GLN A 71 -1.43 -22.81 -16.59
CA GLN A 71 -0.21 -22.42 -15.88
C GLN A 71 1.05 -22.99 -16.54
N LEU A 72 1.02 -24.25 -16.99
CA LEU A 72 2.13 -24.87 -17.74
C LEU A 72 2.40 -24.12 -19.06
N ARG A 73 1.36 -23.82 -19.84
CA ARG A 73 1.48 -23.01 -21.06
C ARG A 73 1.99 -21.60 -20.78
N PHE A 74 1.62 -21.03 -19.64
CA PHE A 74 2.14 -19.74 -19.21
C PHE A 74 3.65 -19.79 -18.95
N TRP A 75 4.14 -20.83 -18.27
CA TRP A 75 5.59 -21.00 -18.10
C TRP A 75 6.32 -21.17 -19.43
N GLU A 76 5.79 -21.99 -20.35
CA GLU A 76 6.33 -22.11 -21.71
C GLU A 76 6.37 -20.74 -22.42
N ALA A 77 5.33 -19.92 -22.28
CA ALA A 77 5.27 -18.58 -22.87
C ALA A 77 6.18 -17.55 -22.17
N VAL A 78 6.51 -17.75 -20.89
CA VAL A 78 7.51 -16.91 -20.20
C VAL A 78 8.91 -17.22 -20.73
N ASP A 79 9.21 -18.49 -21.01
CA ASP A 79 10.50 -18.94 -21.53
C ASP A 79 10.77 -18.45 -22.97
N THR A 80 9.74 -18.05 -23.72
CA THR A 80 9.92 -17.45 -25.06
C THR A 80 10.39 -16.00 -25.01
N PHE A 81 10.33 -15.34 -23.85
CA PHE A 81 10.59 -13.91 -23.66
C PHE A 81 9.76 -12.98 -24.58
N ASP A 82 8.66 -13.47 -25.14
CA ASP A 82 7.76 -12.69 -26.00
C ASP A 82 6.45 -12.33 -25.25
N PRO A 83 6.20 -11.03 -24.97
CA PRO A 83 4.97 -10.59 -24.31
C PRO A 83 3.69 -10.97 -25.07
N ASN A 84 3.76 -11.11 -26.41
CA ASN A 84 2.57 -11.44 -27.21
C ASN A 84 2.08 -12.87 -26.94
N SER A 85 3.00 -13.79 -26.65
CA SER A 85 2.69 -15.16 -26.23
C SER A 85 1.84 -15.17 -24.94
N ILE A 86 2.18 -14.32 -23.98
CA ILE A 86 1.43 -14.17 -22.72
C ILE A 86 0.10 -13.46 -22.96
N ALA A 87 0.07 -12.44 -23.83
CA ALA A 87 -1.16 -11.76 -24.23
C ALA A 87 -2.17 -12.72 -24.90
N ALA A 88 -1.69 -13.67 -25.71
CA ALA A 88 -2.54 -14.69 -26.32
C ALA A 88 -3.20 -15.60 -25.28
N ILE A 89 -2.45 -16.01 -24.24
CA ILE A 89 -3.00 -16.77 -23.11
C ILE A 89 -4.05 -15.94 -22.37
N LEU A 90 -3.77 -14.66 -22.12
CA LEU A 90 -4.70 -13.78 -21.42
C LEU A 90 -5.98 -13.52 -22.23
N HIS A 91 -5.88 -13.47 -23.56
CA HIS A 91 -7.05 -13.35 -24.43
C HIS A 91 -7.94 -14.60 -24.35
N ALA A 92 -7.34 -15.79 -24.33
CA ALA A 92 -8.07 -17.06 -24.20
C ALA A 92 -8.60 -17.30 -22.77
N HIS A 93 -7.85 -16.83 -21.77
CA HIS A 93 -8.12 -17.04 -20.34
C HIS A 93 -8.01 -15.71 -19.57
N PRO A 94 -9.05 -14.86 -19.62
CA PRO A 94 -8.98 -13.47 -19.12
C PRO A 94 -8.71 -13.30 -17.62
N TYR A 95 -8.86 -14.37 -16.85
CA TYR A 95 -8.71 -14.41 -15.40
C TYR A 95 -7.54 -15.27 -14.92
N HIS A 96 -6.62 -15.65 -15.82
CA HIS A 96 -5.37 -16.31 -15.42
C HIS A 96 -4.46 -15.32 -14.69
N VAL A 97 -4.30 -15.51 -13.38
CA VAL A 97 -3.67 -14.56 -12.44
C VAL A 97 -2.24 -14.21 -12.83
N ASP A 98 -1.40 -15.20 -13.14
CA ASP A 98 0.01 -14.93 -13.42
C ASP A 98 0.20 -14.20 -14.77
N SER A 99 -0.66 -14.47 -15.76
CA SER A 99 -0.70 -13.68 -17.00
C SER A 99 -1.15 -12.25 -16.74
N LEU A 100 -2.13 -12.03 -15.85
CA LEU A 100 -2.56 -10.68 -15.44
C LEU A 100 -1.42 -9.92 -14.77
N LEU A 101 -0.72 -10.57 -13.85
CA LEU A 101 0.45 -10.01 -13.19
C LEU A 101 1.54 -9.65 -14.21
N GLN A 102 1.89 -10.57 -15.11
CA GLN A 102 2.96 -10.31 -16.07
C GLN A 102 2.58 -9.23 -17.07
N MET A 103 1.35 -9.24 -17.59
CA MET A 103 0.88 -8.18 -18.51
C MET A 103 0.72 -6.83 -17.81
N SER A 104 0.39 -6.80 -16.52
CA SER A 104 0.40 -5.55 -15.73
C SER A 104 1.81 -4.95 -15.69
N GLU A 105 2.83 -5.78 -15.55
CA GLU A 105 4.23 -5.33 -15.58
C GLU A 105 4.63 -4.80 -16.96
N VAL A 106 4.24 -5.50 -18.02
CA VAL A 106 4.47 -5.04 -19.41
C VAL A 106 3.79 -3.69 -19.66
N SER A 107 2.52 -3.52 -19.27
CA SER A 107 1.79 -2.25 -19.38
C SER A 107 2.45 -1.15 -18.54
N ARG A 108 2.95 -1.46 -17.35
CA ARG A 108 3.67 -0.50 -16.50
C ARG A 108 4.96 -0.01 -17.14
N LEU A 109 5.73 -0.91 -17.76
CA LEU A 109 6.95 -0.57 -18.50
C LEU A 109 6.65 0.20 -19.79
N GLY A 110 5.51 -0.07 -20.43
CA GLY A 110 4.98 0.71 -21.55
C GLY A 110 4.28 2.01 -21.16
N GLU A 111 4.45 2.48 -19.92
CA GLU A 111 3.86 3.70 -19.36
C GLU A 111 2.32 3.77 -19.33
N ASP A 112 1.63 2.68 -19.68
CA ASP A 112 0.18 2.55 -19.54
C ASP A 112 -0.19 2.08 -18.13
N ILE A 113 -0.05 3.01 -17.17
CA ILE A 113 -0.34 2.76 -15.76
C ILE A 113 -1.83 2.43 -15.53
N GLN A 114 -2.72 2.96 -16.37
CA GLN A 114 -4.15 2.74 -16.22
C GLN A 114 -4.51 1.28 -16.54
N MET A 115 -4.03 0.77 -17.68
CA MET A 115 -4.18 -0.63 -18.03
C MET A 115 -3.48 -1.54 -17.02
N ALA A 116 -2.27 -1.17 -16.59
CA ALA A 116 -1.52 -1.93 -15.59
C ALA A 116 -2.30 -2.08 -14.27
N SER A 117 -2.93 -1.00 -13.78
CA SER A 117 -3.76 -1.01 -12.58
C SER A 117 -5.02 -1.87 -12.77
N GLU A 118 -5.67 -1.74 -13.92
CA GLU A 118 -6.89 -2.51 -14.25
C GLU A 118 -6.63 -4.02 -14.30
N LEU A 119 -5.49 -4.44 -14.85
CA LEU A 119 -5.10 -5.85 -14.86
C LEU A 119 -4.92 -6.42 -13.44
N ILE A 120 -4.41 -5.63 -12.50
CA ILE A 120 -4.30 -6.03 -11.09
C ILE A 120 -5.66 -6.06 -10.40
N GLU A 121 -6.52 -5.07 -10.63
CA GLU A 121 -7.89 -5.07 -10.10
C GLU A 121 -8.66 -6.32 -10.57
N ARG A 122 -8.47 -6.72 -11.84
CA ARG A 122 -9.05 -7.95 -12.38
C ARG A 122 -8.51 -9.21 -11.71
N ALA A 123 -7.21 -9.25 -11.39
CA ALA A 123 -6.62 -10.35 -10.63
C ALA A 123 -7.20 -10.41 -9.20
N LEU A 124 -7.37 -9.27 -8.53
CA LEU A 124 -8.01 -9.20 -7.21
C LEU A 124 -9.45 -9.71 -7.23
N CYS A 125 -10.25 -9.31 -8.22
CA CYS A 125 -11.62 -9.82 -8.35
C CYS A 125 -11.65 -11.35 -8.55
N SER A 126 -10.63 -11.92 -9.22
CA SER A 126 -10.50 -13.38 -9.36
C SER A 126 -10.32 -14.04 -8.00
N PHE A 127 -9.39 -13.53 -7.19
CA PHE A 127 -9.15 -14.04 -5.84
C PHE A 127 -10.35 -13.87 -4.92
N GLU A 128 -10.98 -12.70 -4.92
CA GLU A 128 -12.14 -12.42 -4.06
C GLU A 128 -13.33 -13.32 -4.39
N SER A 129 -13.52 -13.65 -5.66
CA SER A 129 -14.52 -14.62 -6.12
C SER A 129 -14.21 -16.05 -5.68
N SER A 130 -12.95 -16.35 -5.38
CA SER A 130 -12.45 -17.68 -4.99
C SER A 130 -12.28 -17.85 -3.47
N PHE A 131 -12.58 -16.83 -2.66
CA PHE A 131 -12.44 -16.91 -1.20
C PHE A 131 -13.35 -17.98 -0.56
N HIS A 132 -12.77 -18.70 0.39
CA HIS A 132 -13.50 -19.64 1.23
C HIS A 132 -14.53 -18.87 2.06
N THR A 133 -15.68 -19.47 2.36
CA THR A 133 -16.77 -18.80 3.11
C THR A 133 -16.36 -18.33 4.50
N LEU A 134 -15.42 -19.05 5.14
CA LEU A 134 -14.85 -18.71 6.45
C LEU A 134 -13.68 -17.72 6.38
N PHE A 135 -13.17 -17.43 5.19
CA PHE A 135 -12.07 -16.49 5.02
C PHE A 135 -12.60 -15.06 5.18
N ASN A 136 -12.27 -14.44 6.30
CA ASN A 136 -12.59 -13.05 6.56
C ASN A 136 -11.31 -12.22 6.66
N TYR A 137 -10.94 -11.59 5.55
CA TYR A 137 -9.75 -10.73 5.47
C TYR A 137 -9.85 -9.43 6.27
N THR A 138 -11.04 -9.05 6.74
CA THR A 138 -11.20 -7.89 7.65
C THR A 138 -10.83 -8.23 9.09
N GLN A 139 -10.74 -9.52 9.42
CA GLN A 139 -10.28 -10.01 10.71
C GLN A 139 -8.79 -10.36 10.63
N ALA A 140 -8.04 -10.00 11.66
CA ALA A 140 -6.62 -10.31 11.78
C ALA A 140 -6.34 -11.78 12.21
N ASN A 141 -7.25 -12.71 11.92
CA ASN A 141 -7.15 -14.14 12.30
C ASN A 141 -6.92 -15.09 11.11
N CYS A 142 -6.94 -14.61 9.87
CA CYS A 142 -6.69 -15.44 8.69
C CYS A 142 -5.21 -15.41 8.30
N ARG A 143 -4.63 -16.57 7.95
CA ARG A 143 -3.21 -16.73 7.60
C ARG A 143 -3.04 -17.44 6.26
N LEU A 144 -2.03 -16.99 5.50
CA LEU A 144 -1.60 -17.59 4.23
C LEU A 144 -0.07 -17.75 4.23
N ASP A 145 0.40 -18.94 3.91
CA ASP A 145 1.84 -19.17 3.73
C ASP A 145 2.29 -18.69 2.34
N TYR A 146 3.26 -17.78 2.30
CA TYR A 146 3.84 -17.22 1.08
C TYR A 146 4.69 -18.24 0.31
N SER A 147 5.12 -19.32 0.96
CA SER A 147 5.94 -20.35 0.35
C SER A 147 5.19 -21.14 -0.73
N ARG A 148 3.85 -21.16 -0.68
CA ARG A 148 3.00 -21.76 -1.72
C ARG A 148 2.87 -20.82 -2.92
N ALA A 149 3.03 -21.34 -4.13
CA ALA A 149 3.06 -20.56 -5.36
C ALA A 149 1.73 -19.81 -5.61
N GLU A 150 0.60 -20.47 -5.37
CA GLU A 150 -0.73 -19.91 -5.57
C GLU A 150 -1.01 -18.75 -4.60
N ASN A 151 -0.59 -18.91 -3.35
CA ASN A 151 -0.68 -17.86 -2.35
C ASN A 151 0.24 -16.68 -2.70
N ARG A 152 1.45 -16.96 -3.18
CA ARG A 152 2.41 -15.94 -3.60
C ARG A 152 1.81 -14.99 -4.63
N SER A 153 1.10 -15.51 -5.63
CA SER A 153 0.41 -14.67 -6.62
C SER A 153 -0.62 -13.74 -5.98
N PHE A 154 -1.32 -14.17 -4.92
CA PHE A 154 -2.22 -13.29 -4.16
C PHE A 154 -1.49 -12.17 -3.43
N PHE A 155 -0.41 -12.49 -2.70
CA PHE A 155 0.43 -11.49 -2.02
C PHE A 155 0.99 -10.44 -3.01
N LEU A 156 1.49 -10.91 -4.16
CA LEU A 156 2.01 -10.02 -5.21
C LEU A 156 0.90 -9.13 -5.78
N THR A 157 -0.30 -9.67 -5.97
CA THR A 157 -1.46 -8.90 -6.45
C THR A 157 -1.83 -7.79 -5.45
N LEU A 158 -1.94 -8.12 -4.16
CA LEU A 158 -2.23 -7.14 -3.10
C LEU A 158 -1.16 -6.04 -3.03
N PHE A 159 0.12 -6.40 -3.09
CA PHE A 159 1.22 -5.44 -2.99
C PHE A 159 1.33 -4.51 -4.22
N ARG A 160 1.06 -5.04 -5.42
CA ARG A 160 0.98 -4.20 -6.63
C ARG A 160 -0.22 -3.28 -6.60
N HIS A 161 -1.37 -3.77 -6.13
CA HIS A 161 -2.56 -2.94 -5.98
C HIS A 161 -2.34 -1.81 -4.97
N LEU A 162 -1.75 -2.13 -3.81
CA LEU A 162 -1.27 -1.17 -2.81
C LEU A 162 -0.41 -0.07 -3.47
N SER A 163 0.54 -0.46 -4.30
CA SER A 163 1.45 0.47 -4.99
C SER A 163 0.69 1.42 -5.94
N TYR A 164 -0.29 0.92 -6.69
CA TYR A 164 -1.12 1.74 -7.58
C TYR A 164 -2.05 2.69 -6.81
N ILE A 165 -2.70 2.20 -5.74
CA ILE A 165 -3.53 3.04 -4.85
C ILE A 165 -2.69 4.16 -4.22
N SER A 166 -1.50 3.84 -3.72
CA SER A 166 -0.61 4.82 -3.10
C SER A 166 -0.18 5.91 -4.09
N ARG A 167 0.11 5.55 -5.35
CA ARG A 167 0.42 6.49 -6.44
C ARG A 167 -0.76 7.41 -6.78
N ARG A 168 -2.00 6.93 -6.64
CA ARG A 168 -3.23 7.71 -6.83
C ARG A 168 -3.54 8.66 -5.65
N GLY A 169 -2.75 8.61 -4.57
CA GLY A 169 -2.94 9.44 -3.39
C GLY A 169 -3.96 8.91 -2.38
N CYS A 170 -4.51 7.71 -2.59
CA CYS A 170 -5.50 7.09 -1.71
C CYS A 170 -4.82 6.39 -0.52
N HIS A 171 -4.06 7.14 0.27
CA HIS A 171 -3.14 6.59 1.29
C HIS A 171 -3.83 5.86 2.44
N ARG A 172 -5.07 6.23 2.79
CA ARG A 172 -5.88 5.49 3.77
C ARG A 172 -6.23 4.09 3.29
N THR A 173 -6.68 3.96 2.05
CA THR A 173 -6.96 2.66 1.45
C THR A 173 -5.68 1.85 1.31
N ALA A 174 -4.59 2.47 0.90
CA ALA A 174 -3.27 1.83 0.83
C ALA A 174 -2.86 1.27 2.21
N LEU A 175 -3.07 2.04 3.29
CA LEU A 175 -2.79 1.57 4.65
C LEU A 175 -3.57 0.29 5.00
N GLU A 176 -4.84 0.18 4.62
CA GLU A 176 -5.63 -1.03 4.86
C GLU A 176 -5.08 -2.25 4.10
N PHE A 177 -4.56 -2.06 2.87
CA PHE A 177 -3.86 -3.13 2.15
C PHE A 177 -2.53 -3.52 2.80
N CYS A 178 -1.78 -2.57 3.38
CA CYS A 178 -0.60 -2.88 4.19
C CYS A 178 -0.96 -3.72 5.42
N LYS A 179 -2.01 -3.33 6.14
CA LYS A 179 -2.51 -4.07 7.31
C LYS A 179 -2.96 -5.47 6.92
N LEU A 180 -3.65 -5.61 5.79
CA LEU A 180 -4.05 -6.92 5.26
C LEU A 180 -2.84 -7.80 4.95
N LEU A 181 -1.83 -7.29 4.23
CA LEU A 181 -0.61 -8.03 3.94
C LEU A 181 0.09 -8.53 5.21
N LEU A 182 0.20 -7.67 6.22
CA LEU A 182 0.76 -8.03 7.52
C LEU A 182 -0.12 -9.04 8.26
N ALA A 183 -1.45 -8.92 8.20
CA ALA A 183 -2.35 -9.86 8.85
C ALA A 183 -2.25 -11.28 8.27
N LEU A 184 -2.00 -11.41 6.96
CA LEU A 184 -1.87 -12.71 6.29
C LEU A 184 -0.62 -13.48 6.72
N ASN A 185 0.51 -12.79 6.95
CA ASN A 185 1.75 -13.40 7.39
C ASN A 185 2.57 -12.43 8.26
N PRO A 186 2.16 -12.22 9.53
CA PRO A 186 2.75 -11.20 10.40
C PRO A 186 4.18 -11.55 10.82
N GLU A 187 4.53 -12.83 10.81
CA GLU A 187 5.82 -13.35 11.27
C GLU A 187 6.94 -13.18 10.24
N LYS A 188 6.68 -13.53 8.97
CA LYS A 188 7.72 -13.48 7.94
C LYS A 188 7.76 -12.16 7.19
N ASP A 189 6.63 -11.44 7.12
CA ASP A 189 6.46 -10.23 6.29
C ASP A 189 7.19 -10.34 4.92
N PRO A 190 6.80 -11.30 4.07
CA PRO A 190 7.58 -11.70 2.90
C PRO A 190 7.75 -10.59 1.86
N LEU A 191 6.87 -9.58 1.86
CA LEU A 191 6.92 -8.43 0.96
C LEU A 191 7.38 -7.15 1.68
N CYS A 192 7.84 -7.26 2.93
CA CYS A 192 8.33 -6.16 3.75
C CYS A 192 7.32 -4.99 3.81
N ALA A 193 6.04 -5.30 4.06
CA ALA A 193 4.98 -4.30 4.22
C ALA A 193 5.30 -3.31 5.35
N LEU A 194 6.09 -3.71 6.35
CA LEU A 194 6.62 -2.81 7.38
C LEU A 194 7.45 -1.64 6.81
N LEU A 195 8.06 -1.79 5.63
CA LEU A 195 8.87 -0.73 5.02
C LEU A 195 8.05 0.35 4.29
N ILE A 196 6.73 0.18 4.14
CA ILE A 196 5.84 1.13 3.47
C ILE A 196 4.68 1.58 4.35
N ILE A 197 4.35 0.83 5.40
CA ILE A 197 3.21 1.11 6.27
C ILE A 197 3.29 2.47 6.94
N ASP A 198 4.50 2.92 7.31
CA ASP A 198 4.76 4.22 7.93
C ASP A 198 4.37 5.36 6.98
N TYR A 199 4.79 5.27 5.71
CA TYR A 199 4.48 6.26 4.70
C TYR A 199 2.96 6.36 4.45
N CYS A 200 2.28 5.21 4.31
CA CYS A 200 0.83 5.18 4.14
C CYS A 200 0.09 5.75 5.35
N ALA A 201 0.55 5.44 6.58
CA ALA A 201 -0.05 5.93 7.81
C ALA A 201 0.10 7.45 7.97
N VAL A 202 1.32 7.98 7.79
CA VAL A 202 1.57 9.42 7.90
C VAL A 202 0.82 10.19 6.81
N ARG A 203 0.88 9.77 5.55
CA ARG A 203 0.15 10.43 4.45
C ARG A 203 -1.37 10.30 4.57
N GLY A 204 -1.87 9.20 5.17
CA GLY A 204 -3.28 9.01 5.46
C GLY A 204 -3.78 9.84 6.65
N GLY A 205 -2.87 10.42 7.44
CA GLY A 205 -3.17 11.15 8.68
C GLY A 205 -3.54 10.24 9.84
N GLU A 206 -3.17 8.96 9.77
CA GLU A 206 -3.41 7.90 10.75
C GLU A 206 -2.20 7.77 11.70
N TYR A 207 -1.84 8.88 12.35
CA TYR A 207 -0.64 8.98 13.19
C TYR A 207 -0.69 8.07 14.42
N ARG A 208 -1.85 8.04 15.08
CA ARG A 208 -2.08 7.20 16.27
C ARG A 208 -1.84 5.72 15.97
N PHE A 209 -2.35 5.23 14.84
CA PHE A 209 -2.10 3.86 14.41
C PHE A 209 -0.61 3.55 14.30
N LEU A 210 0.19 4.44 13.71
CA LEU A 210 1.63 4.21 13.55
C LEU A 210 2.36 4.17 14.91
N ILE A 211 1.98 5.06 15.83
CA ILE A 211 2.54 5.11 17.18
C ILE A 211 2.19 3.84 17.97
N ASP A 212 0.92 3.44 17.93
CA ASP A 212 0.44 2.21 18.60
C ASP A 212 1.13 0.96 18.02
N LEU A 213 1.27 0.89 16.69
CA LEU A 213 2.01 -0.18 16.02
C LEU A 213 3.47 -0.23 16.48
N PHE A 214 4.15 0.93 16.52
CA PHE A 214 5.53 1.01 16.96
C PHE A 214 5.69 0.47 18.38
N HIS A 215 4.89 0.94 19.35
CA HIS A 215 4.97 0.47 20.73
C HIS A 215 4.66 -1.03 20.88
N ALA A 216 3.69 -1.54 20.14
CA ALA A 216 3.30 -2.95 20.22
C ALA A 216 4.37 -3.89 19.65
N TRP A 217 5.07 -3.48 18.57
CA TRP A 217 5.96 -4.37 17.81
C TRP A 217 7.44 -4.13 18.07
N GLU A 218 7.83 -2.96 18.62
CA GLU A 218 9.23 -2.64 18.95
C GLU A 218 9.94 -3.74 19.74
N PRO A 219 9.37 -4.32 20.83
CA PRO A 219 10.10 -5.27 21.66
C PRO A 219 10.51 -6.57 20.95
N HIS A 220 9.79 -6.95 19.88
CA HIS A 220 10.00 -8.23 19.18
C HIS A 220 10.52 -8.04 17.75
N ARG A 221 10.44 -6.82 17.20
CA ARG A 221 10.83 -6.49 15.81
C ARG A 221 11.94 -5.47 15.69
N ASN A 222 12.30 -4.76 16.76
CA ASN A 222 13.31 -3.69 16.75
C ASN A 222 13.05 -2.69 15.62
N LEU A 223 11.83 -2.16 15.53
CA LEU A 223 11.42 -1.24 14.48
C LEU A 223 12.26 0.05 14.50
N SER A 224 12.79 0.46 15.65
CA SER A 224 13.72 1.59 15.79
C SER A 224 14.98 1.46 14.93
N GLN A 225 15.41 0.24 14.60
CA GLN A 225 16.56 -0.02 13.73
C GLN A 225 16.25 0.18 12.23
N LEU A 226 14.98 0.40 11.88
CA LEU A 226 14.57 0.69 10.52
C LEU A 226 14.50 2.22 10.31
N PRO A 227 15.20 2.79 9.32
CA PRO A 227 15.19 4.23 9.09
C PRO A 227 13.77 4.78 8.88
N ASN A 228 12.88 4.02 8.25
CA ASN A 228 11.52 4.50 8.00
C ASN A 228 10.73 4.71 9.30
N PHE A 229 10.79 3.79 10.27
CA PHE A 229 10.14 3.98 11.56
C PHE A 229 10.84 5.03 12.42
N ALA A 230 12.19 5.00 12.47
CA ALA A 230 12.97 5.94 13.27
C ALA A 230 12.64 7.41 12.95
N PHE A 231 12.37 7.72 11.67
CA PHE A 231 12.02 9.08 11.25
C PHE A 231 10.51 9.33 11.16
N SER A 232 9.68 8.35 10.74
CA SER A 232 8.23 8.55 10.60
C SER A 232 7.47 8.55 11.92
N VAL A 233 7.92 7.82 12.94
CA VAL A 233 7.28 7.79 14.27
C VAL A 233 7.35 9.16 14.97
N PRO A 234 8.53 9.80 15.13
CA PRO A 234 8.59 11.14 15.73
C PRO A 234 7.81 12.16 14.90
N LEU A 235 7.82 12.03 13.57
CA LEU A 235 7.01 12.87 12.70
C LEU A 235 5.50 12.70 12.98
N ALA A 236 5.02 11.46 13.14
CA ALA A 236 3.65 11.17 13.52
C ALA A 236 3.29 11.71 14.92
N MET A 237 4.20 11.59 15.90
CA MET A 237 4.02 12.15 17.25
C MET A 237 3.86 13.67 17.21
N PHE A 238 4.74 14.36 16.46
CA PHE A 238 4.67 15.80 16.26
C PHE A 238 3.35 16.23 15.60
N HIS A 239 2.85 15.48 14.61
CA HIS A 239 1.58 15.78 13.99
C HIS A 239 0.36 15.49 14.88
N SER A 240 0.45 14.51 15.80
CA SER A 240 -0.61 14.25 16.79
C SER A 240 -0.69 15.38 17.81
N GLN A 241 0.45 15.82 18.35
CA GLN A 241 0.55 16.94 19.29
C GLN A 241 -0.01 18.23 18.71
N ASN A 242 0.39 18.60 17.49
CA ASN A 242 -0.12 19.80 16.82
C ASN A 242 -1.63 19.74 16.47
N ARG A 243 -2.25 18.56 16.45
CA ARG A 243 -3.71 18.43 16.28
C ARG A 243 -4.45 18.67 17.59
N GLU A 244 -3.83 18.34 18.72
CA GLU A 244 -4.38 18.45 20.07
C GLU A 244 -4.12 19.83 20.69
N GLU A 245 -2.95 20.44 20.42
CA GLU A 245 -2.51 21.76 20.91
C GLU A 245 -3.15 22.95 20.15
N LYS A 246 -4.49 22.97 20.06
CA LYS A 246 -5.22 24.21 19.74
C LYS A 246 -5.30 25.18 20.93
N GLU A 247 -4.83 24.81 22.12
CA GLU A 247 -4.85 25.66 23.30
C GLU A 247 -3.56 25.47 24.11
N GLY A 248 -2.73 26.51 24.17
CA GLY A 248 -1.80 26.78 25.28
C GLY A 248 -0.55 25.89 25.43
N GLU A 249 0.61 26.54 25.52
CA GLU A 249 1.88 26.03 26.06
C GLU A 249 2.72 25.09 25.17
N GLY A 250 3.44 25.66 24.19
CA GLY A 250 4.39 24.91 23.35
C GLY A 250 5.82 25.43 23.42
N GLY A 251 6.50 25.23 24.55
CA GLY A 251 7.88 25.69 24.77
C GLY A 251 8.87 24.65 25.29
N GLY A 252 8.43 23.40 25.49
CA GLY A 252 9.27 22.30 26.01
C GLY A 252 9.83 21.40 24.91
N GLU A 253 10.91 20.69 25.22
CA GLU A 253 11.41 19.59 24.39
C GLU A 253 10.41 18.42 24.43
N THR A 254 9.62 18.29 23.36
CA THR A 254 8.61 17.23 23.24
C THR A 254 9.26 15.86 23.05
N GLU A 255 8.58 14.78 23.45
CA GLU A 255 9.03 13.40 23.21
C GLU A 255 9.34 13.15 21.71
N ALA A 256 8.60 13.79 20.80
CA ALA A 256 8.85 13.75 19.37
C ALA A 256 10.25 14.29 19.01
N ASN A 257 10.69 15.38 19.64
CA ASN A 257 12.02 15.95 19.40
C ASN A 257 13.12 15.03 19.91
N LYS A 258 12.95 14.41 21.08
CA LYS A 258 13.93 13.46 21.63
C LYS A 258 14.11 12.25 20.72
N ARG A 259 12.99 11.65 20.30
CA ARG A 259 12.98 10.53 19.35
C ARG A 259 13.60 10.88 18.00
N LEU A 260 13.38 12.09 17.51
CA LEU A 260 14.03 12.55 16.29
C LEU A 260 15.54 12.73 16.48
N GLN A 261 15.99 13.24 17.63
CA GLN A 261 17.42 13.31 17.96
C GLN A 261 18.05 11.91 17.99
N ASP A 262 17.40 10.93 18.63
CA ASP A 262 17.86 9.54 18.65
C ASP A 262 17.99 8.97 17.22
N ALA A 263 17.00 9.24 16.36
CA ALA A 263 17.03 8.82 14.97
C ALA A 263 18.19 9.46 14.18
N LEU A 264 18.47 10.75 14.43
CA LEU A 264 19.60 11.45 13.80
C LEU A 264 20.96 10.94 14.28
N LEU A 265 21.06 10.51 15.54
CA LEU A 265 22.26 9.88 16.07
C LEU A 265 22.45 8.46 15.52
N MET A 266 21.35 7.72 15.31
CA MET A 266 21.39 6.36 14.77
C MET A 266 21.65 6.32 13.26
N PHE A 267 21.12 7.29 12.50
CA PHE A 267 21.25 7.36 11.04
C PHE A 267 21.76 8.74 10.59
N PRO A 268 22.97 9.14 10.98
CA PRO A 268 23.47 10.50 10.74
C PRO A 268 23.61 10.81 9.24
N CYS A 269 23.94 9.81 8.42
CA CYS A 269 24.10 9.95 6.97
C CYS A 269 22.77 10.22 6.24
N LEU A 270 21.61 9.98 6.87
CA LEU A 270 20.30 10.16 6.23
C LEU A 270 19.93 11.64 6.12
N LEU A 271 20.27 12.45 7.12
CA LEU A 271 19.86 13.86 7.20
C LEU A 271 20.35 14.69 6.00
N PRO A 272 21.64 14.65 5.59
CA PRO A 272 22.10 15.39 4.42
C PRO A 272 21.37 14.99 3.14
N ILE A 273 21.13 13.69 2.94
CA ILE A 273 20.45 13.14 1.75
C ILE A 273 18.99 13.59 1.71
N LEU A 274 18.31 13.54 2.87
CA LEU A 274 16.93 13.99 2.99
C LEU A 274 16.81 15.48 2.69
N LEU A 275 17.68 16.32 3.25
CA LEU A 275 17.62 17.77 3.08
C LEU A 275 17.99 18.22 1.67
N ASP A 276 18.98 17.58 1.05
CA ASP A 276 19.31 17.79 -0.36
C ASP A 276 18.09 17.49 -1.25
N LYS A 277 17.42 16.36 -1.02
CA LYS A 277 16.17 16.01 -1.73
C LYS A 277 15.02 16.99 -1.42
N CYS A 278 15.02 17.58 -0.23
CA CYS A 278 14.07 18.61 0.16
C CYS A 278 14.37 19.99 -0.46
N GLY A 279 15.57 20.20 -1.02
CA GLY A 279 16.03 21.50 -1.51
C GLY A 279 16.30 22.49 -0.37
N VAL A 280 16.66 21.97 0.81
CA VAL A 280 16.92 22.78 2.01
C VAL A 280 18.41 22.81 2.30
N THR A 281 18.98 24.00 2.44
CA THR A 281 20.38 24.16 2.81
C THR A 281 20.58 23.88 4.30
N LEU A 282 21.56 23.03 4.60
CA LEU A 282 21.99 22.78 5.98
C LEU A 282 22.66 24.03 6.57
N ASP A 283 22.39 24.29 7.85
CA ASP A 283 23.15 25.27 8.63
C ASP A 283 24.64 24.88 8.63
N PRO A 284 25.56 25.82 8.31
CA PRO A 284 27.01 25.59 8.37
C PRO A 284 27.50 24.93 9.67
N ALA A 285 26.83 25.18 10.80
CA ALA A 285 27.15 24.54 12.08
C ALA A 285 26.90 23.02 12.09
N VAL A 286 25.90 22.54 11.34
CA VAL A 286 25.58 21.12 11.21
C VAL A 286 26.45 20.47 10.14
N THR A 287 26.67 21.18 9.02
CA THR A 287 27.50 20.71 7.90
C THR A 287 28.98 20.52 8.29
N SER A 288 29.46 21.26 9.29
CA SER A 288 30.83 21.12 9.80
C SER A 288 30.99 20.04 10.87
N HIS A 289 29.89 19.46 11.36
CA HIS A 289 29.93 18.46 12.41
C HIS A 289 30.38 17.09 11.87
N SER A 290 31.28 16.42 12.60
CA SER A 290 31.88 15.13 12.19
C SER A 290 30.89 13.99 12.04
N LEU A 291 29.73 14.07 12.71
CA LEU A 291 28.65 13.08 12.60
C LEU A 291 27.95 13.13 11.24
N PHE A 292 27.58 14.32 10.76
CA PHE A 292 26.76 14.49 9.54
C PHE A 292 27.59 14.58 8.24
N THR A 293 28.92 14.57 8.37
CA THR A 293 29.86 14.56 7.24
C THR A 293 30.31 13.16 6.85
N GLN A 294 29.85 12.13 7.55
CA GLN A 294 30.20 10.75 7.22
C GLN A 294 29.55 10.33 5.90
N PRO A 295 30.32 9.75 4.98
CA PRO A 295 29.77 9.31 3.70
C PRO A 295 28.88 8.08 3.91
N ILE A 296 27.72 8.09 3.26
CA ILE A 296 26.77 6.96 3.27
C ILE A 296 27.42 5.67 2.78
N GLU A 297 28.45 5.75 1.95
CA GLU A 297 29.19 4.62 1.39
C GLU A 297 29.76 3.68 2.47
N ARG A 298 30.06 4.19 3.66
CA ARG A 298 30.54 3.42 4.82
C ARG A 298 29.48 2.47 5.39
N GLU A 299 28.21 2.75 5.13
CA GLU A 299 27.10 1.93 5.63
C GLU A 299 26.93 0.62 4.83
N PRO A 300 26.41 -0.45 5.46
CA PRO A 300 26.09 -1.70 4.77
C PRO A 300 25.11 -1.49 3.61
N ASN A 301 25.26 -2.26 2.53
CA ASN A 301 24.44 -2.12 1.32
C ASN A 301 22.93 -2.19 1.58
N GLY A 302 22.49 -3.06 2.49
CA GLY A 302 21.09 -3.15 2.90
C GLY A 302 20.58 -1.87 3.54
N LEU A 303 21.32 -1.32 4.51
CA LEU A 303 20.95 -0.09 5.19
C LEU A 303 20.96 1.12 4.23
N LYS A 304 21.96 1.20 3.34
CA LYS A 304 21.99 2.22 2.28
C LYS A 304 20.73 2.20 1.42
N LEU A 305 20.26 1.00 1.04
CA LEU A 305 19.04 0.84 0.28
C LEU A 305 17.80 1.29 1.08
N LEU A 306 17.69 0.91 2.36
CA LEU A 306 16.59 1.33 3.23
C LEU A 306 16.52 2.85 3.41
N MET A 307 17.67 3.49 3.64
CA MET A 307 17.75 4.95 3.75
C MET A 307 17.33 5.64 2.45
N LYS A 308 17.84 5.17 1.30
CA LYS A 308 17.44 5.70 -0.02
C LYS A 308 15.95 5.50 -0.29
N LEU A 309 15.41 4.32 -0.01
CA LEU A 309 13.98 4.02 -0.16
C LEU A 309 13.11 4.94 0.69
N TYR A 310 13.51 5.18 1.94
CA TYR A 310 12.81 6.11 2.82
C TYR A 310 12.83 7.53 2.27
N VAL A 311 14.02 8.05 1.91
CA VAL A 311 14.15 9.44 1.42
C VAL A 311 13.36 9.63 0.12
N GLU A 312 13.50 8.75 -0.87
CA GLU A 312 12.77 8.87 -2.14
C GLU A 312 11.26 8.91 -1.93
N ARG A 313 10.75 8.08 -1.02
CA ARG A 313 9.31 7.97 -0.76
C ARG A 313 8.79 9.11 0.12
N SER A 314 9.52 9.46 1.17
CA SER A 314 9.03 10.29 2.28
C SER A 314 9.54 11.72 2.26
N HIS A 315 10.47 12.13 1.39
CA HIS A 315 10.99 13.51 1.38
C HIS A 315 9.89 14.60 1.30
N SER A 316 8.79 14.33 0.60
CA SER A 316 7.66 15.28 0.51
C SER A 316 6.99 15.52 1.86
N LEU A 317 7.04 14.52 2.76
CA LEU A 317 6.54 14.61 4.14
C LEU A 317 7.39 15.51 5.03
N TRP A 318 8.53 16.03 4.56
CA TRP A 318 9.40 16.93 5.30
C TRP A 318 9.42 18.34 4.70
N LYS A 319 8.74 18.55 3.56
CA LYS A 319 8.67 19.85 2.87
C LYS A 319 7.56 20.75 3.39
N GLU A 320 6.60 20.26 4.18
CA GLU A 320 5.49 21.09 4.62
C GLU A 320 6.01 22.16 5.60
N PRO A 321 5.65 23.45 5.42
CA PRO A 321 6.27 24.57 6.13
C PRO A 321 6.10 24.55 7.67
N ARG A 322 5.27 23.64 8.21
CA ARG A 322 5.10 23.41 9.65
C ARG A 322 6.11 22.43 10.26
N GLN A 323 6.91 21.75 9.45
CA GLN A 323 7.80 20.65 9.84
C GLN A 323 9.26 21.08 10.04
N ARG A 324 9.56 22.38 9.92
CA ARG A 324 10.91 22.86 10.22
C ARG A 324 11.13 22.85 11.73
N PRO A 325 12.26 22.30 12.23
CA PRO A 325 12.65 22.52 13.61
C PRO A 325 12.62 24.03 13.90
N SER A 326 12.13 24.38 15.08
CA SER A 326 11.77 25.74 15.53
C SER A 326 12.84 26.82 15.32
N LYS A 327 14.10 26.45 15.03
CA LYS A 327 15.19 27.36 14.67
C LYS A 327 15.10 27.99 13.26
N TYR A 328 14.21 27.52 12.38
CA TYR A 328 14.06 28.09 11.02
C TYR A 328 12.75 28.87 10.78
N ARG A 329 12.05 29.27 11.84
CA ARG A 329 10.80 30.05 11.74
C ARG A 329 11.02 31.56 11.52
N LEU A 330 12.28 32.03 11.51
CA LEU A 330 12.62 33.46 11.37
C LEU A 330 13.22 33.81 10.00
N GLN A 331 12.58 33.42 8.91
CA GLN A 331 12.74 34.09 7.61
C GLN A 331 11.38 34.06 6.89
N GLY A 332 10.58 35.09 7.12
CA GLY A 332 9.23 35.19 6.53
C GLY A 332 8.32 36.25 7.15
N GLN A 333 8.69 36.86 8.28
CA GLN A 333 8.00 38.03 8.84
C GLN A 333 8.98 39.18 8.97
N SER A 334 9.35 39.76 7.84
CA SER A 334 9.99 41.07 7.80
C SER A 334 9.53 41.80 6.56
N SER A 335 8.25 42.17 6.59
CA SER A 335 7.65 43.28 5.85
C SER A 335 6.23 43.45 6.38
N GLN A 336 5.90 44.66 6.81
CA GLN A 336 4.63 45.10 7.42
C GLN A 336 4.54 45.02 8.96
N ALA A 337 5.41 45.78 9.62
CA ALA A 337 5.08 46.45 10.88
C ALA A 337 5.94 47.72 11.00
N LEU A 338 5.77 48.63 10.04
CA LEU A 338 6.17 50.03 10.12
C LEU A 338 5.12 50.84 9.35
N GLN A 339 3.99 51.05 10.03
CA GLN A 339 3.16 52.26 10.02
C GLN A 339 2.23 52.21 11.22
#